data_AF-A0A411HHV5-F1
#
_entry.id   AF-A0A411HHV5-F1
#
_cell.length_a   1.000
_cell.length_b   1.000
_cell.length_c   1.000
_cell.angle_alpha   90.00
_cell.angle_beta   90.00
_cell.angle_gamma   90.00
#
_symmetry.space_group_name_H-M   'P 1'
#
loop_
_entity.id
_entity.type
_entity.pdbx_description
1 polymer ?
#
loop_
_entity_poly.entity_id
_entity_poly.type
_entity_poly.pdbx_seq_one_letter_code
_entity_poly.pdbx_strand_id
1 'polypeptide(L)'
;MKKFARYILTGLLGFAALNASAESPSAPAFESVDHADFFSMLKRADQALQDKESTTVFAQQQRLACAGSQSNQAALGGLYLTGRGVTEDDITGYSWLKLASASGMPAQRDLVKKLEQGMTPAQHVVADAKVEKLQSLYGPMATHMSCSQVNAPGSHLKQLVCNPERIDADGRLVWLKRCVDGK
;
A
#
# COMPACT_ATOMS: atom_id res chain seq x y z
N MET A 1 -63.69 -19.68 11.01
CA MET A 1 -64.10 -20.59 12.11
C MET A 1 -64.01 -22.03 11.63
N LYS A 2 -63.52 -22.93 12.50
CA LYS A 2 -63.30 -24.39 12.33
C LYS A 2 -61.96 -24.77 11.66
N LYS A 3 -61.13 -25.68 12.19
CA LYS A 3 -61.02 -26.36 13.49
C LYS A 3 -59.55 -26.83 13.59
N PHE A 4 -58.98 -26.73 14.79
CA PHE A 4 -57.70 -27.34 15.17
C PHE A 4 -57.78 -28.87 15.16
N ALA A 5 -56.74 -29.54 14.65
CA ALA A 5 -56.38 -30.89 15.06
C ALA A 5 -54.84 -30.99 15.13
N ARG A 6 -54.35 -31.05 16.37
CA ARG A 6 -52.95 -31.33 16.71
C ARG A 6 -52.73 -32.84 16.60
N TYR A 7 -51.62 -33.25 15.98
CA TYR A 7 -51.00 -34.54 16.23
C TYR A 7 -49.55 -34.28 16.64
N ILE A 8 -49.17 -34.86 17.77
CA ILE A 8 -47.85 -34.77 18.40
C ILE A 8 -47.17 -36.14 18.23
N LEU A 9 -45.82 -36.11 18.11
CA LEU A 9 -44.85 -37.20 18.23
C LEU A 9 -44.80 -38.15 17.02
N THR A 10 -43.67 -38.50 16.40
CA THR A 10 -42.27 -38.71 16.83
C THR A 10 -41.39 -38.75 15.58
N GLY A 11 -40.13 -38.29 15.62
CA GLY A 11 -39.11 -38.82 14.71
C GLY A 11 -38.03 -37.84 14.26
N LEU A 12 -36.85 -38.00 14.85
CA LEU A 12 -35.53 -37.82 14.25
C LEU A 12 -35.16 -36.44 13.66
N LEU A 13 -34.46 -35.68 14.50
CA LEU A 13 -33.20 -34.99 14.21
C LEU A 13 -32.74 -35.08 12.74
N GLY A 14 -33.11 -34.07 11.95
CA GLY A 14 -32.46 -33.74 10.69
C GLY A 14 -31.96 -32.29 10.78
N PHE A 15 -30.85 -32.06 11.48
CA PHE A 15 -30.09 -30.83 11.27
C PHE A 15 -29.53 -30.90 9.85
N ALA A 16 -30.26 -30.35 8.89
CA ALA A 16 -29.65 -29.95 7.63
C ALA A 16 -28.66 -28.84 7.99
N ALA A 17 -27.40 -29.20 8.12
CA ALA A 17 -26.30 -28.26 8.23
C ALA A 17 -26.38 -27.34 7.01
N LEU A 18 -26.77 -26.08 7.22
CA LEU A 18 -26.43 -25.00 6.32
C LEU A 18 -24.90 -24.93 6.32
N ASN A 19 -24.26 -25.58 5.35
CA ASN A 19 -22.91 -25.24 4.96
C ASN A 19 -22.95 -23.86 4.32
N ALA A 20 -23.01 -22.83 5.16
CA ALA A 20 -22.62 -21.49 4.79
C ALA A 20 -21.09 -21.50 4.62
N SER A 21 -20.60 -21.96 3.48
CA SER A 21 -19.24 -21.66 3.02
C SER A 21 -19.24 -20.24 2.46
N ALA A 22 -19.47 -19.26 3.33
CA ALA A 22 -19.27 -17.86 3.04
C ALA A 22 -17.94 -17.44 3.68
N GLU A 23 -16.84 -17.79 3.01
CA GLU A 23 -15.60 -17.05 3.11
C GLU A 23 -14.94 -17.17 1.74
N SER A 24 -15.22 -16.19 0.86
CA SER A 24 -14.37 -15.99 -0.31
C SER A 24 -12.94 -15.80 0.22
N PRO A 25 -11.92 -16.54 -0.25
CA PRO A 25 -10.57 -16.28 0.20
C PRO A 25 -10.23 -14.84 -0.20
N SER A 26 -10.15 -13.95 0.79
CA SER A 26 -9.48 -12.67 0.58
C SER A 26 -8.11 -13.00 0.00
N ALA A 27 -7.77 -12.40 -1.13
CA ALA A 27 -6.48 -12.63 -1.75
C ALA A 27 -5.39 -12.42 -0.68
N PRO A 28 -4.35 -13.27 -0.63
CA PRO A 28 -3.38 -13.20 0.45
C PRO A 28 -2.77 -11.79 0.49
N ALA A 29 -2.68 -11.23 1.70
CA ALA A 29 -2.24 -9.86 1.92
C ALA A 29 -0.81 -9.59 1.42
N PHE A 30 -0.03 -10.64 1.19
CA PHE A 30 1.31 -10.62 0.62
C PHE A 30 1.39 -11.54 -0.59
N GLU A 31 2.28 -11.20 -1.51
CA GLU A 31 2.70 -12.04 -2.61
C GLU A 31 4.18 -12.40 -2.51
N SER A 32 4.52 -13.62 -2.90
CA SER A 32 5.91 -14.04 -3.05
C SER A 32 6.40 -13.68 -4.44
N VAL A 33 7.52 -12.97 -4.54
CA VAL A 33 8.14 -12.56 -5.81
C VAL A 33 9.63 -12.89 -5.76
N ASP A 34 10.23 -13.15 -6.92
CA ASP A 34 11.68 -13.27 -7.01
C ASP A 34 12.35 -11.93 -6.64
N HIS A 35 13.42 -11.98 -5.84
CA HIS A 35 14.15 -10.82 -5.39
C HIS A 35 14.67 -9.99 -6.58
N ALA A 36 15.14 -10.62 -7.67
CA ALA A 36 15.57 -9.91 -8.88
C ALA A 36 14.40 -9.27 -9.64
N ASP A 37 13.23 -9.89 -9.61
CA ASP A 37 12.02 -9.34 -10.21
C ASP A 37 11.56 -8.07 -9.50
N PHE A 38 11.74 -7.97 -8.18
CA PHE A 38 11.45 -6.73 -7.44
C PHE A 38 12.24 -5.54 -8.00
N PHE A 39 13.55 -5.65 -8.22
CA PHE A 39 14.35 -4.58 -8.83
C PHE A 39 13.95 -4.30 -10.27
N SER A 40 13.56 -5.33 -11.02
CA SER A 40 13.03 -5.17 -12.38
C SER A 40 11.67 -4.45 -12.40
N MET A 41 10.85 -4.61 -11.35
CA MET A 41 9.62 -3.84 -11.16
C MET A 41 9.93 -2.37 -10.85
N LEU A 42 10.86 -2.08 -9.93
CA LEU A 42 11.30 -0.71 -9.62
C LEU A 42 11.77 0.02 -10.87
N LYS A 43 12.66 -0.62 -11.65
CA LYS A 43 13.19 -0.03 -12.90
C LYS A 43 12.09 0.30 -13.91
N ARG A 44 11.13 -0.61 -14.10
CA ARG A 44 10.00 -0.37 -15.03
C ARG A 44 9.11 0.77 -14.55
N ALA A 45 8.84 0.84 -13.25
CA ALA A 45 8.04 1.90 -12.65
C ALA A 45 8.72 3.28 -12.82
N ASP A 46 10.05 3.35 -12.69
CA ASP A 46 10.81 4.58 -12.93
C ASP A 46 10.80 4.99 -14.40
N GLN A 47 10.91 4.03 -15.33
CA GLN A 47 10.80 4.30 -16.76
C GLN A 47 9.40 4.83 -17.12
N ALA A 48 8.34 4.25 -16.55
CA ALA A 48 6.98 4.71 -16.75
C ALA A 48 6.76 6.15 -16.27
N LEU A 49 7.48 6.62 -15.24
CA LEU A 49 7.42 8.03 -14.83
C LEU A 49 7.97 8.98 -15.91
N GLN A 50 8.97 8.56 -16.67
CA GLN A 50 9.59 9.37 -17.72
C GLN A 50 8.75 9.40 -19.00
N ASP A 51 8.05 8.32 -19.29
CA ASP A 51 7.17 8.20 -20.45
C ASP A 51 5.82 8.89 -20.20
N LYS A 52 5.66 10.12 -20.70
CA LYS A 52 4.44 10.93 -20.52
C LYS A 52 3.15 10.20 -20.93
N GLU A 53 3.21 9.32 -21.92
CA GLU A 53 2.07 8.59 -22.46
C GLU A 53 1.79 7.26 -21.73
N SER A 54 2.59 6.93 -20.70
CA SER A 54 2.45 5.67 -19.98
C SER A 54 1.11 5.57 -19.25
N THR A 55 0.27 4.65 -19.68
CA THR A 55 -1.02 4.32 -19.04
C THR A 55 -0.88 3.45 -17.80
N THR A 56 0.28 2.82 -17.60
CA THR A 56 0.55 1.90 -16.50
C THR A 56 1.26 2.55 -15.32
N VAL A 57 1.66 3.82 -15.43
CA VAL A 57 2.47 4.53 -14.42
C VAL A 57 1.81 4.47 -13.04
N PHE A 58 0.51 4.75 -12.97
CA PHE A 58 -0.21 4.70 -11.69
C PHE A 58 -0.22 3.30 -11.09
N ALA A 59 -0.65 2.29 -11.83
CA ALA A 59 -0.76 0.92 -11.33
C ALA A 59 0.60 0.35 -10.87
N GLN A 60 1.69 0.64 -11.60
CA GLN A 60 3.03 0.19 -11.23
C GLN A 60 3.52 0.88 -9.95
N GLN A 61 3.32 2.20 -9.85
CA GLN A 61 3.70 2.96 -8.66
C GLN A 61 2.86 2.55 -7.44
N GLN A 62 1.54 2.36 -7.62
CA GLN A 62 0.64 1.91 -6.56
C GLN A 62 1.07 0.57 -5.99
N ARG A 63 1.36 -0.41 -6.86
CA ARG A 63 1.81 -1.74 -6.42
C ARG A 63 3.05 -1.67 -5.54
N LEU A 64 4.07 -0.93 -5.96
CA LEU A 64 5.35 -0.86 -5.25
C LEU A 64 5.27 0.04 -4.01
N ALA A 65 4.42 1.07 -4.01
CA ALA A 65 4.15 1.90 -2.85
C ALA A 65 3.49 1.09 -1.72
N CYS A 66 2.49 0.27 -2.07
CA CYS A 66 1.86 -0.65 -1.12
C CYS A 66 2.83 -1.72 -0.62
N ALA A 67 3.75 -2.17 -1.48
CA ALA A 67 4.81 -3.09 -1.09
C ALA A 67 5.82 -2.46 -0.12
N GLY A 68 5.77 -1.15 0.15
CA GLY A 68 6.64 -0.46 1.11
C GLY A 68 7.83 0.27 0.49
N SER A 69 7.92 0.34 -0.84
CA SER A 69 8.98 1.09 -1.51
C SER A 69 8.79 2.60 -1.33
N GLN A 70 9.66 3.23 -0.56
CA GLN A 70 9.57 4.66 -0.21
C GLN A 70 9.68 5.58 -1.44
N SER A 71 10.50 5.22 -2.44
CA SER A 71 10.58 5.97 -3.69
C SER A 71 9.26 5.93 -4.45
N ASN A 72 8.61 4.76 -4.52
CA ASN A 72 7.33 4.59 -5.19
C ASN A 72 6.18 5.21 -4.39
N GLN A 73 6.25 5.26 -3.05
CA GLN A 73 5.33 6.04 -2.22
C GLN A 73 5.39 7.53 -2.57
N ALA A 74 6.60 8.09 -2.71
CA ALA A 74 6.76 9.47 -3.12
C ALA A 74 6.25 9.72 -4.55
N ALA A 75 6.58 8.83 -5.48
CA ALA A 75 6.11 8.91 -6.86
C ALA A 75 4.58 8.84 -6.94
N LEU A 76 3.94 7.88 -6.25
CA LEU A 76 2.49 7.75 -6.18
C LEU A 76 1.85 9.01 -5.60
N GLY A 77 2.45 9.60 -4.56
CA GLY A 77 2.00 10.88 -4.02
C GLY A 77 2.00 11.97 -5.09
N GLY A 78 3.07 12.09 -5.87
CA GLY A 78 3.14 13.01 -7.02
C GLY A 78 2.10 12.73 -8.11
N LEU A 79 1.74 11.47 -8.36
CA LEU A 79 0.68 11.12 -9.32
C LEU A 79 -0.69 11.60 -8.85
N TYR A 80 -1.00 11.47 -7.56
CA TYR A 80 -2.22 12.03 -6.97
C TYR A 80 -2.24 13.56 -7.01
N LEU A 81 -1.10 14.25 -6.79
CA LEU A 81 -1.02 15.71 -6.90
C LEU A 81 -1.17 16.26 -8.32
N THR A 82 -0.94 15.42 -9.34
CA THR A 82 -0.93 15.86 -10.76
C THR A 82 -2.07 15.26 -11.57
N GLY A 83 -2.86 14.36 -10.98
CA GLY A 83 -3.92 13.62 -11.68
C GLY A 83 -3.41 12.70 -12.79
N ARG A 84 -2.14 12.28 -12.75
CA ARG A 84 -1.56 11.45 -13.83
C ARG A 84 -1.92 9.98 -13.64
N GLY A 85 -2.91 9.53 -14.40
CA GLY A 85 -3.43 8.16 -14.34
C GLY A 85 -4.38 7.90 -13.16
N VAL A 86 -4.79 8.95 -12.45
CA VAL A 86 -5.72 8.93 -11.32
C VAL A 86 -6.41 10.30 -11.20
N THR A 87 -7.56 10.39 -10.54
CA THR A 87 -8.13 11.69 -10.18
C THR A 87 -7.20 12.44 -9.23
N GLU A 88 -7.01 13.73 -9.47
CA GLU A 88 -6.23 14.61 -8.60
C GLU A 88 -6.82 14.62 -7.18
N ASP A 89 -5.95 14.43 -6.18
CA ASP A 89 -6.33 14.42 -4.77
C ASP A 89 -5.13 14.86 -3.92
N ASP A 90 -5.12 16.15 -3.59
CA ASP A 90 -4.05 16.79 -2.83
C ASP A 90 -3.80 16.13 -1.48
N ILE A 91 -4.86 15.73 -0.78
CA ILE A 91 -4.75 15.13 0.55
C ILE A 91 -4.13 13.74 0.45
N THR A 92 -4.59 12.93 -0.52
CA THR A 92 -3.99 11.62 -0.76
C THR A 92 -2.54 11.73 -1.22
N GLY A 93 -2.24 12.67 -2.13
CA GLY A 93 -0.88 12.93 -2.61
C GLY A 93 0.06 13.34 -1.48
N TYR A 94 -0.37 14.30 -0.66
CA TYR A 94 0.35 14.70 0.54
C TYR A 94 0.57 13.54 1.51
N SER A 95 -0.46 12.74 1.82
CA SER A 95 -0.32 11.64 2.79
C SER A 95 0.70 10.59 2.36
N TRP A 96 0.75 10.25 1.07
CA TRP A 96 1.78 9.34 0.53
C TRP A 96 3.19 9.96 0.57
N LEU A 97 3.32 11.25 0.26
CA LEU A 97 4.59 11.96 0.38
C LEU A 97 5.08 12.05 1.83
N LYS A 98 4.15 12.29 2.77
CA LYS A 98 4.45 12.33 4.20
C LYS A 98 4.94 10.97 4.69
N LEU A 99 4.28 9.88 4.31
CA LEU A 99 4.74 8.52 4.60
C LEU A 99 6.16 8.28 4.05
N ALA A 100 6.40 8.65 2.78
CA ALA A 100 7.70 8.51 2.15
C ALA A 100 8.81 9.38 2.79
N SER A 101 8.46 10.52 3.38
CA SER A 101 9.43 11.45 3.99
C SER A 101 10.16 10.88 5.20
N ALA A 102 9.63 9.80 5.81
CA ALA A 102 10.31 9.03 6.84
C ALA A 102 11.65 8.42 6.37
N SER A 103 11.84 8.29 5.04
CA SER A 103 13.10 7.87 4.41
C SER A 103 14.29 8.81 4.67
N GLY A 104 14.03 10.03 5.12
CA GLY A 104 15.07 11.02 5.39
C GLY A 104 15.62 11.72 4.14
N MET A 105 14.99 11.58 2.97
CA MET A 105 15.39 12.33 1.78
C MET A 105 14.99 13.82 1.91
N PRO A 106 15.94 14.78 1.82
CA PRO A 106 15.66 16.21 2.04
C PRO A 106 14.59 16.78 1.11
N ALA A 107 14.65 16.46 -0.18
CA ALA A 107 13.71 16.98 -1.17
C ALA A 107 12.25 16.63 -0.83
N GLN A 108 12.00 15.41 -0.34
CA GLN A 108 10.69 14.96 0.09
C GLN A 108 10.22 15.72 1.34
N ARG A 109 11.10 15.94 2.32
CA ARG A 109 10.76 16.74 3.52
C ARG A 109 10.42 18.17 3.16
N ASP A 110 11.19 18.78 2.26
CA ASP A 110 10.97 20.16 1.83
C ASP A 110 9.66 20.29 1.04
N LEU A 111 9.35 19.32 0.17
CA LEU A 111 8.07 19.27 -0.54
C LEU A 111 6.89 19.12 0.42
N VAL A 112 6.96 18.18 1.36
CA VAL A 112 5.94 17.98 2.40
C VAL A 112 5.71 19.27 3.18
N LYS A 113 6.78 19.93 3.64
CA LYS A 113 6.68 21.21 4.36
C LYS A 113 6.01 22.29 3.52
N LYS A 114 6.32 22.36 2.23
CA LYS A 114 5.70 23.33 1.32
C LYS A 114 4.21 23.07 1.15
N LEU A 115 3.79 21.80 1.05
CA LEU A 115 2.38 21.43 0.96
C LEU A 115 1.64 21.76 2.26
N GLU A 116 2.24 21.47 3.41
CA GLU A 116 1.67 21.79 4.74
C GLU A 116 1.36 23.28 4.90
N GLN A 117 2.20 24.17 4.35
CA GLN A 117 1.97 25.63 4.41
C GLN A 117 0.71 26.08 3.69
N GLY A 118 0.21 25.31 2.72
CA GLY A 118 -1.02 25.60 1.97
C GLY A 118 -2.27 24.93 2.54
N MET A 119 -2.14 24.09 3.57
CA MET A 119 -3.25 23.33 4.12
C MET A 119 -3.99 24.09 5.22
N THR A 120 -5.30 23.90 5.28
CA THR A 120 -6.13 24.35 6.39
C THR A 120 -6.00 23.41 7.59
N PRO A 121 -6.32 23.86 8.81
CA PRO A 121 -6.36 22.98 9.99
C PRO A 121 -7.23 21.73 9.80
N ALA A 122 -8.37 21.86 9.12
CA ALA A 122 -9.24 20.72 8.82
C ALA A 122 -8.59 19.72 7.87
N GLN A 123 -7.86 20.20 6.85
CA GLN A 123 -7.11 19.34 5.94
C GLN A 123 -5.98 18.60 6.65
N HIS A 124 -5.30 19.23 7.62
CA HIS A 124 -4.31 18.56 8.44
C HIS A 124 -4.91 17.36 9.20
N VAL A 125 -6.05 17.54 9.85
CA VAL A 125 -6.72 16.45 10.59
C VAL A 125 -7.04 15.26 9.67
N VAL A 126 -7.58 15.52 8.48
CA VAL A 126 -7.90 14.46 7.51
C VAL A 126 -6.63 13.78 7.00
N ALA A 127 -5.61 14.57 6.70
CA ALA A 127 -4.35 14.07 6.18
C ALA A 127 -3.58 13.24 7.21
N ASP A 128 -3.55 13.66 8.48
CA ASP A 128 -2.88 12.94 9.57
C ASP A 128 -3.52 11.57 9.80
N ALA A 129 -4.85 11.51 9.85
CA ALA A 129 -5.58 10.24 9.93
C ALA A 129 -5.27 9.31 8.74
N LYS A 130 -5.14 9.87 7.53
CA LYS A 130 -4.75 9.10 6.34
C LYS A 130 -3.28 8.65 6.42
N VAL A 131 -2.36 9.48 6.89
CA VAL A 131 -0.95 9.12 7.07
C VAL A 131 -0.80 7.99 8.08
N GLU A 132 -1.50 8.04 9.22
CA GLU A 132 -1.51 6.97 10.21
C GLU A 132 -2.01 5.65 9.61
N LYS A 133 -3.10 5.72 8.84
CA LYS A 133 -3.61 4.55 8.12
C LYS A 133 -2.56 4.00 7.13
N LEU A 134 -1.98 4.86 6.29
CA LEU A 134 -0.95 4.45 5.33
C LEU A 134 0.28 3.86 6.03
N GLN A 135 0.72 4.44 7.14
CA GLN A 135 1.83 3.94 7.95
C GLN A 135 1.53 2.53 8.49
N SER A 136 0.31 2.30 8.99
CA SER A 136 -0.08 0.98 9.52
C SER A 136 -0.20 -0.11 8.44
N LEU A 137 -0.47 0.27 7.19
CA LEU A 137 -0.67 -0.68 6.09
C LEU A 137 0.58 -0.90 5.24
N TYR A 138 1.32 0.18 4.99
CA TYR A 138 2.34 0.27 3.96
C TYR A 138 3.67 0.87 4.46
N GLY A 139 3.78 1.16 5.76
CA GLY A 139 5.04 1.52 6.38
C GLY A 139 6.01 0.33 6.42
N PRO A 140 7.32 0.55 6.71
CA PRO A 140 8.32 -0.51 6.67
C PRO A 140 7.99 -1.73 7.54
N MET A 141 7.48 -1.49 8.75
CA MET A 141 7.08 -2.57 9.68
C MET A 141 5.89 -3.38 9.19
N ALA A 142 5.00 -2.79 8.38
CA ALA A 142 3.81 -3.45 7.86
C ALA A 142 4.08 -4.23 6.56
N THR A 143 5.26 -4.06 5.96
CA THR A 143 5.55 -4.48 4.58
C THR A 143 6.73 -5.46 4.46
N HIS A 144 7.25 -5.99 5.57
CA HIS A 144 8.46 -6.83 5.57
C HIS A 144 9.65 -6.16 4.87
N MET A 145 9.74 -4.83 5.04
CA MET A 145 10.85 -4.04 4.51
C MET A 145 11.90 -3.86 5.59
N SER A 146 13.13 -4.31 5.30
CA SER A 146 14.30 -4.05 6.14
C SER A 146 14.99 -2.77 5.67
N CYS A 147 15.12 -1.80 6.57
CA CYS A 147 15.67 -0.49 6.27
C CYS A 147 17.06 -0.32 6.86
N SER A 148 17.98 0.23 6.07
CA SER A 148 19.36 0.54 6.49
C SER A 148 19.74 1.96 6.09
N GLN A 149 20.50 2.65 6.94
CA GLN A 149 21.04 3.96 6.62
C GLN A 149 22.25 3.83 5.69
N VAL A 150 22.22 4.55 4.57
CA VAL A 150 23.32 4.63 3.60
C VAL A 150 23.76 6.08 3.42
N ASN A 151 24.96 6.29 2.88
CA ASN A 151 25.39 7.63 2.46
C ASN A 151 24.66 8.00 1.17
N ALA A 152 24.04 9.17 1.12
CA ALA A 152 23.47 9.68 -0.11
C ALA A 152 24.60 9.95 -1.14
N PRO A 153 24.44 9.56 -2.42
CA PRO A 153 25.46 9.80 -3.44
C PRO A 153 25.83 11.29 -3.53
N GLY A 154 27.13 11.60 -3.44
CA GLY A 154 27.63 12.97 -3.54
C GLY A 154 27.24 13.89 -2.38
N SER A 155 26.84 13.36 -1.22
CA SER A 155 26.42 14.15 -0.07
C SER A 155 26.87 13.53 1.26
N HIS A 156 26.98 14.37 2.31
CA HIS A 156 27.21 13.92 3.70
C HIS A 156 25.92 13.46 4.40
N LEU A 157 24.79 13.58 3.73
CA LEU A 157 23.49 13.22 4.29
C LEU A 157 23.32 11.70 4.31
N LYS A 158 22.68 11.22 5.37
CA LYS A 158 22.24 9.82 5.48
C LYS A 158 20.87 9.69 4.82
N GLN A 159 20.71 8.64 4.03
CA GLN A 159 19.44 8.23 3.44
C GLN A 159 19.04 6.89 4.02
N LEU A 160 17.76 6.72 4.36
CA LEU A 160 17.22 5.41 4.68
C LEU A 160 16.84 4.70 3.38
N VAL A 161 17.38 3.50 3.16
CA VAL A 161 17.02 2.64 2.02
C VAL A 161 16.39 1.38 2.59
N CYS A 162 15.21 1.05 2.10
CA CYS A 162 14.45 -0.12 2.53
C CYS A 162 14.34 -1.12 1.39
N ASN A 163 14.67 -2.37 1.67
CA ASN A 163 14.56 -3.48 0.73
C ASN A 163 13.71 -4.59 1.34
N PRO A 164 12.98 -5.36 0.53
CA PRO A 164 12.14 -6.42 1.05
C PRO A 164 13.01 -7.54 1.63
N GLU A 165 12.55 -8.11 2.75
CA GLU A 165 13.24 -9.21 3.43
C GLU A 165 13.17 -10.49 2.60
N ARG A 166 14.28 -11.25 2.59
CA ARG A 166 14.36 -12.56 1.94
C ARG A 166 13.72 -13.63 2.83
N ILE A 167 12.95 -14.53 2.23
CA ILE A 167 12.04 -15.42 2.98
C ILE A 167 12.40 -16.91 2.86
N ASP A 168 13.33 -17.25 1.97
CA ASP A 168 13.79 -18.60 1.71
C ASP A 168 15.31 -18.75 1.96
N ALA A 169 15.76 -19.99 2.14
CA ALA A 169 17.17 -20.30 2.44
C ALA A 169 18.12 -19.88 1.31
N ASP A 170 17.66 -19.97 0.06
CA ASP A 170 18.42 -19.55 -1.12
C ASP A 170 18.38 -18.03 -1.32
N GLY A 171 17.55 -17.33 -0.55
CA GLY A 171 17.34 -15.90 -0.63
C GLY A 171 16.67 -15.43 -1.93
N ARG A 172 16.07 -16.32 -2.73
CA ARG A 172 15.49 -15.96 -4.02
C ARG A 172 14.15 -15.25 -3.88
N LEU A 173 13.40 -15.50 -2.81
CA LEU A 173 12.05 -14.99 -2.66
C LEU A 173 11.97 -13.86 -1.64
N VAL A 174 11.03 -12.95 -1.89
CA VAL A 174 10.66 -11.86 -0.97
C VAL A 174 9.15 -11.74 -0.82
N TRP A 175 8.69 -11.21 0.31
CA TRP A 175 7.30 -10.82 0.50
C TRP A 175 7.06 -9.40 0.01
N LEU A 176 6.08 -9.21 -0.87
CA LEU A 176 5.58 -7.88 -1.23
C LEU A 176 4.13 -7.75 -0.74
N LYS A 177 3.87 -6.70 0.03
CA LYS A 177 2.51 -6.37 0.50
C LYS A 177 1.63 -5.97 -0.70
N ARG A 178 0.44 -6.57 -0.81
CA ARG A 178 -0.59 -6.15 -1.78
C ARG A 178 -1.35 -4.93 -1.24
N CYS A 179 -1.78 -4.04 -2.13
CA CYS A 179 -2.71 -2.98 -1.77
C CYS A 179 -4.04 -3.57 -1.26
N VAL A 180 -4.60 -2.97 -0.22
CA VAL A 180 -5.95 -3.29 0.26
C VAL A 180 -6.96 -2.58 -0.65
N ASP A 181 -7.90 -3.34 -1.23
CA ASP A 181 -9.07 -2.86 -1.98
C ASP A 181 -8.83 -1.88 -3.15
N GLY A 182 -7.67 -1.93 -3.81
CA GLY A 182 -7.43 -1.20 -5.07
C GLY A 182 -7.50 0.33 -4.95
N LYS A 183 -7.44 0.90 -3.74
CA LYS A 183 -7.40 2.34 -3.47
C LYS A 183 -6.12 2.72 -2.73
#